data_AF-X1VH62-F1
#
_entry.id   AF-X1VH62-F1
#
_cell.length_a   1.000
_cell.length_b   1.000
_cell.length_c   1.000
_cell.angle_alpha   90.00
_cell.angle_beta   90.00
_cell.angle_gamma   90.00
#
_symmetry.space_group_name_H-M   'P 1'
#
loop_
_entity.id
_entity.type
_entity.pdbx_description
1 polymer ?
#
loop_
_entity_poly.entity_id
_entity_poly.type
_entity_poly.pdbx_seq_one_letter_code
_entity_poly.pdbx_strand_id
1 'polypeptide(L)' 'MARKTSMLAPQWWDFTTLDDEILNDAAKLTAEDMAGLNREGFKVVFYDTLEDFYLA' A
#
# COMPACT_ATOMS: atom_id res chain seq x y z
N MET A 1 -5.13 -17.76 14.61
CA MET A 1 -4.85 -16.48 15.30
C MET A 1 -6.12 -15.64 15.29
N ALA A 2 -6.44 -14.93 16.37
CA ALA A 2 -7.59 -14.04 16.38
C ALA A 2 -7.33 -12.87 15.41
N ARG A 3 -8.34 -12.46 14.62
CA ARG A 3 -8.22 -11.29 13.73
C ARG A 3 -7.84 -10.06 14.53
N LYS A 4 -6.96 -9.23 13.96
CA LYS A 4 -6.60 -7.96 14.59
C LYS A 4 -7.79 -7.02 14.57
N THR A 5 -7.91 -6.21 15.60
CA THR A 5 -8.84 -5.09 15.62
C THR A 5 -8.27 -3.98 14.75
N SER A 6 -9.10 -3.39 13.88
CA SER A 6 -8.68 -2.28 13.04
C SER A 6 -8.27 -1.08 13.91
N MET A 7 -7.08 -0.53 13.63
CA MET A 7 -6.60 0.68 14.32
C MET A 7 -7.30 1.95 13.83
N LEU A 8 -7.79 1.95 12.58
CA LEU A 8 -8.43 3.11 11.97
C LEU A 8 -9.91 3.20 12.34
N ALA A 9 -10.60 2.06 12.30
CA ALA A 9 -12.04 1.98 12.57
C ALA A 9 -12.38 0.61 13.20
N PRO A 10 -12.19 0.45 14.51
CA PRO A 10 -12.53 -0.78 15.24
C PRO A 10 -13.97 -1.23 14.96
N GLN A 11 -14.19 -2.54 14.88
CA GLN A 11 -15.51 -3.17 14.65
C GLN A 11 -16.10 -2.98 13.25
N TRP A 12 -15.83 -1.86 12.57
CA TRP A 12 -16.30 -1.64 11.21
C TRP A 12 -15.33 -2.23 10.18
N TRP A 13 -14.03 -1.95 10.30
CA TRP A 13 -13.01 -2.34 9.31
C TRP A 13 -12.10 -3.47 9.81
N ASP A 14 -12.54 -4.27 10.77
CA ASP A 14 -11.73 -5.38 11.31
C ASP A 14 -11.41 -6.45 10.23
N PHE A 15 -12.18 -6.51 9.13
CA PHE A 15 -11.89 -7.40 8.00
C PHE A 15 -10.79 -6.88 7.08
N THR A 16 -10.38 -5.61 7.20
CA THR A 16 -9.31 -5.00 6.40
C THR A 16 -7.96 -5.03 7.11
N THR A 17 -7.85 -5.67 8.27
CA THR A 17 -6.55 -5.83 8.93
C THR A 17 -5.70 -6.85 8.19
N LEU A 18 -4.46 -6.50 7.90
CA LEU A 18 -3.49 -7.36 7.23
C LEU A 18 -2.62 -8.11 8.26
N ASP A 19 -1.96 -9.16 7.79
CA ASP A 19 -0.95 -9.88 8.57
C ASP A 19 0.26 -8.98 8.87
N ASP A 20 0.89 -9.18 10.03
CA ASP A 20 2.07 -8.41 10.42
C ASP A 20 3.24 -8.59 9.47
N GLU A 21 3.43 -9.79 8.90
CA GLU A 21 4.49 -10.01 7.93
C GLU A 21 4.30 -9.14 6.70
N ILE A 22 3.06 -9.07 6.18
CA ILE A 22 2.72 -8.23 5.03
C ILE A 22 2.95 -6.75 5.35
N LEU A 23 2.53 -6.30 6.54
CA LEU A 23 2.73 -4.91 6.97
C LEU A 23 4.22 -4.56 7.09
N ASN A 24 5.00 -5.44 7.72
CA ASN A 24 6.43 -5.24 7.92
C ASN A 24 7.21 -5.27 6.60
N ASP A 25 6.80 -6.10 5.64
CA ASP A 25 7.44 -6.16 4.33
C ASP A 25 7.05 -4.96 3.46
N ALA A 26 5.78 -4.55 3.48
CA ALA A 26 5.34 -3.32 2.81
C ALA A 26 6.07 -2.08 3.35
N ALA A 27 6.32 -2.01 4.65
CA ALA A 27 7.03 -0.90 5.28
C ALA A 27 8.52 -0.78 4.85
N LYS A 28 9.11 -1.85 4.30
CA LYS A 28 10.50 -1.86 3.81
C LYS A 28 10.61 -1.49 2.32
N LEU A 29 9.49 -1.39 1.60
CA LEU A 29 9.51 -1.12 0.15
C LEU A 29 10.20 0.20 -0.16
N THR A 30 11.10 0.15 -1.13
CA THR A 30 11.76 1.32 -1.71
C THR A 30 11.04 1.78 -2.98
N ALA A 31 11.39 2.96 -3.50
CA ALA A 31 10.86 3.43 -4.78
C ALA A 31 11.19 2.45 -5.94
N GLU A 32 12.36 1.82 -5.91
CA GLU A 32 12.77 0.82 -6.90
C GLU A 32 11.89 -0.44 -6.82
N ASP A 33 11.61 -0.92 -5.60
CA ASP A 33 10.71 -2.06 -5.38
C ASP A 33 9.30 -1.75 -5.88
N MET A 34 8.81 -0.54 -5.60
CA MET A 34 7.49 -0.08 -6.05
C MET A 34 7.39 -0.05 -7.58
N ALA A 35 8.44 0.38 -8.28
CA ALA A 35 8.49 0.34 -9.74
C ALA A 35 8.38 -1.10 -10.28
N GLY A 36 9.00 -2.05 -9.58
CA GLY A 36 8.95 -3.49 -9.89
C GLY A 36 7.56 -4.12 -9.74
N LEU A 37 6.63 -3.48 -9.03
CA LEU A 37 5.25 -3.98 -8.86
C LEU A 37 4.38 -3.78 -10.10
N ASN A 38 4.86 -3.04 -11.11
CA ASN A 38 4.16 -2.82 -12.37
C ASN A 38 3.95 -4.14 -13.14
N ARG A 39 2.72 -4.43 -13.54
CA ARG A 39 2.34 -5.68 -14.23
C ARG A 39 1.10 -5.48 -15.09
N GLU A 40 0.74 -6.47 -15.90
CA GLU A 40 -0.50 -6.40 -16.69
C GLU A 40 -1.71 -6.16 -15.78
N GLY A 41 -2.50 -5.13 -16.10
CA GLY A 41 -3.63 -4.69 -15.27
C GLY A 41 -3.29 -3.82 -14.05
N PHE A 42 -2.01 -3.53 -13.79
CA PHE A 42 -1.60 -2.67 -12.68
C PHE A 42 -0.38 -1.81 -13.04
N LYS A 43 -0.60 -0.49 -13.19
CA LYS A 43 0.44 0.47 -13.57
C LYS A 43 0.95 1.26 -12.36
N VAL A 44 2.26 1.35 -12.21
CA VAL A 44 2.90 2.26 -11.24
C VAL A 44 3.47 3.46 -12.00
N VAL A 45 3.12 4.66 -11.57
CA VAL A 45 3.60 5.92 -12.15
C VAL A 45 4.18 6.78 -11.04
N PHE A 46 5.40 7.25 -11.24
CA PHE A 46 6.05 8.20 -10.35
C PHE A 46 5.89 9.60 -10.92
N TYR A 47 5.59 10.54 -10.04
CA TYR A 47 5.56 11.96 -10.34
C TYR A 47 6.54 12.64 -9.40
N ASP A 48 7.54 13.28 -9.98
CA ASP A 48 8.61 13.92 -9.21
C ASP A 48 8.15 15.24 -8.58
N THR A 49 7.11 15.85 -9.16
CA THR A 49 6.50 17.09 -8.67
C THR A 49 5.00 16.93 -8.45
N LEU A 50 4.45 17.80 -7.62
CA LEU A 50 3.01 17.85 -7.36
C LEU A 50 2.25 18.31 -8.61
N GLU A 51 2.84 19.24 -9.36
CA GLU A 51 2.33 19.74 -10.63
C GLU A 51 2.21 18.62 -11.66
N ASP A 52 3.25 17.79 -11.82
CA ASP A 52 3.22 16.64 -12.73
C ASP A 52 2.10 15.65 -12.34
N PHE A 53 1.89 15.45 -11.03
CA PHE A 53 0.82 14.59 -10.54
C PHE A 53 -0.58 15.12 -10.90
N TYR A 54 -0.79 16.44 -10.85
CA TYR A 54 -2.10 17.04 -11.18
C TYR A 54 -2.39 17.17 -12.67
N LEU A 55 -1.37 17.08 -13.53
CA LEU A 55 -1.52 17.20 -14.99
C LEU A 55 -1.69 15.85 -15.71
N ALA A 56 -1.62 14.74 -14.98
CA ALA A 56 -1.62 13.39 -15.52
C ALA A 56 -3.00 12.75 -15.73
#